data_AF-A0A497DGE1-F1
#
_entry.id   AF-A0A497DGE1-F1
#
_cell.length_a   1.000
_cell.length_b   1.000
_cell.length_c   1.000
_cell.angle_alpha   90.00
_cell.angle_beta   90.00
_cell.angle_gamma   90.00
#
_symmetry.space_group_name_H-M   'P 1'
#
loop_
_entity.id
_entity.type
_entity.pdbx_description
1 polymer ?
#
loop_
_entity_poly.entity_id
_entity_poly.type
_entity_poly.pdbx_seq_one_letter_code
_entity_poly.pdbx_strand_id
1 'polypeptide(L)'
;MPVSGITLLIIMFLAGNPEPVFMVENLPKETRAYVHDKKRKEEILLLYKQYEKEVKPFKKEFTKTRKKLKKLNLSKKTSEDSLLQLLSHSLDIQERIAITGISYRMQIQELFLSGEWDAIFTHKEYSSDDSIRKNSGQALDTELEEIELIITKYISDPFRATEILKAHHRYSKRLKELIEINADTVKHNLLVFCRQDAERDELEKALSSTYALDDDVFFALLDFNDVLKDYTTNEEWFQIIKKINRRY
;
A
#
# COMPACT_ATOMS: atom_id res chain seq x y z
N MET A 1 17.23 9.36 2.16
CA MET A 1 17.28 8.52 3.37
C MET A 1 16.70 7.17 3.00
N PRO A 2 17.40 6.05 3.24
CA PRO A 2 16.91 4.75 2.81
C PRO A 2 15.69 4.38 3.65
N VAL A 3 14.57 4.14 2.98
CA VAL A 3 13.30 3.73 3.60
C VAL A 3 13.33 2.20 3.71
N SER A 4 13.40 1.69 4.94
CA SER A 4 13.41 0.27 5.28
C SER A 4 12.01 -0.36 5.11
N GLY A 5 11.72 -0.87 3.91
CA GLY A 5 11.62 -2.32 3.73
C GLY A 5 10.33 -3.08 4.02
N ILE A 6 10.11 -3.69 5.19
CA ILE A 6 8.82 -4.37 5.47
C ILE A 6 7.74 -3.45 6.04
N THR A 7 8.13 -2.20 6.36
CA THR A 7 7.17 -1.10 6.36
C THR A 7 6.70 -0.93 4.95
N LEU A 8 7.61 -0.97 3.98
CA LEU A 8 7.28 -0.77 2.58
C LEU A 8 6.40 -1.91 2.07
N LEU A 9 6.54 -3.16 2.53
CA LEU A 9 5.61 -4.24 2.17
C LEU A 9 4.22 -4.07 2.78
N ILE A 10 4.10 -3.94 4.10
CA ILE A 10 2.81 -3.71 4.76
C ILE A 10 2.25 -2.32 4.40
N ILE A 11 3.07 -1.34 4.02
CA ILE A 11 2.64 -0.06 3.45
C ILE A 11 2.31 -0.19 1.98
N MET A 12 2.96 -1.00 1.17
CA MET A 12 2.59 -1.13 -0.26
C MET A 12 1.35 -1.99 -0.41
N PHE A 13 1.11 -2.93 0.51
CA PHE A 13 0.04 -3.93 0.45
C PHE A 13 -1.01 -3.86 1.56
N LEU A 14 -0.91 -2.95 2.53
CA LEU A 14 -2.01 -2.68 3.48
C LEU A 14 -2.26 -1.18 3.65
N ALA A 15 -1.42 -0.35 3.04
CA ALA A 15 -1.29 1.08 3.34
C ALA A 15 -0.80 1.91 2.15
N GLY A 16 -0.99 1.38 0.93
CA GLY A 16 -0.55 2.04 -0.28
C GLY A 16 -1.35 3.31 -0.28
N ASN A 17 -0.66 4.46 -0.17
CA ASN A 17 -1.31 5.76 -0.19
C ASN A 17 -2.36 5.68 -1.31
N PRO A 18 -3.67 5.64 -0.98
CA PRO A 18 -4.69 5.01 -1.81
C PRO A 18 -4.44 5.48 -3.21
N GLU A 19 -4.16 4.54 -4.13
CA GLU A 19 -3.63 4.84 -5.47
C GLU A 19 -4.28 6.13 -5.91
N PRO A 20 -3.51 7.23 -6.00
CA PRO A 20 -4.14 8.53 -6.04
C PRO A 20 -5.03 8.48 -7.25
N VAL A 21 -6.34 8.59 -7.05
CA VAL A 21 -7.32 8.46 -8.13
C VAL A 21 -7.02 9.46 -9.26
N PHE A 22 -6.26 10.51 -8.92
CA PHE A 22 -5.73 11.53 -9.80
C PHE A 22 -4.36 11.22 -10.43
N MET A 23 -3.66 10.16 -10.05
CA MET A 23 -2.28 9.69 -10.39
C MET A 23 -1.17 10.76 -10.49
N VAL A 24 -1.49 11.99 -10.11
CA VAL A 24 -0.63 13.15 -10.13
C VAL A 24 -0.42 13.58 -8.69
N GLU A 25 0.76 13.26 -8.16
CA GLU A 25 1.17 13.60 -6.78
C GLU A 25 0.96 15.07 -6.40
N ASN A 26 0.87 15.96 -7.40
CA ASN A 26 0.64 17.38 -7.18
C ASN A 26 -0.28 18.00 -8.25
N LEU A 27 -1.50 17.47 -8.38
CA LEU A 27 -2.51 18.03 -9.29
C LEU A 27 -2.63 19.56 -9.17
N PRO A 28 -2.64 20.18 -7.97
CA PRO A 28 -2.69 21.64 -7.85
C PRO A 28 -1.53 22.38 -8.52
N LYS A 29 -0.31 21.81 -8.54
CA LYS A 29 0.83 22.42 -9.24
C LYS A 29 0.62 22.32 -10.76
N GLU A 30 0.24 21.14 -11.24
CA GLU A 30 0.05 20.91 -12.67
C GLU A 30 -1.15 21.70 -13.22
N THR A 31 -2.28 21.77 -12.50
CA THR A 31 -3.41 22.64 -12.84
C THR A 31 -3.00 24.11 -12.98
N ARG A 32 -2.12 24.60 -12.10
CA ARG A 32 -1.64 26.00 -12.20
C ARG A 32 -0.78 26.23 -13.44
N ALA A 33 0.00 25.23 -13.84
CA ALA A 33 0.91 25.29 -14.98
C ALA A 33 0.17 25.21 -16.32
N TYR A 34 -0.79 24.28 -16.45
CA TYR A 34 -1.37 23.93 -17.75
C TYR A 34 -2.78 24.48 -18.00
N VAL A 35 -3.55 24.82 -16.97
CA VAL A 35 -4.86 25.47 -17.18
C VAL A 35 -4.65 26.98 -17.28
N HIS A 36 -5.01 27.60 -18.40
CA HIS A 36 -4.84 29.05 -18.56
C HIS A 36 -6.07 29.85 -18.15
N ASP A 37 -7.26 29.28 -18.33
CA ASP A 37 -8.50 29.90 -17.88
C ASP A 37 -8.54 30.03 -16.36
N LYS A 38 -8.64 31.27 -15.88
CA LYS A 38 -8.58 31.59 -14.44
C LYS A 38 -9.75 30.99 -13.68
N LYS A 39 -10.96 31.01 -14.25
CA LYS A 39 -12.19 30.55 -13.58
C LYS A 39 -12.19 29.03 -13.45
N ARG A 40 -11.92 28.30 -14.53
CA ARG A 40 -11.79 26.83 -14.50
C ARG A 40 -10.67 26.37 -13.58
N LYS A 41 -9.53 27.06 -13.61
CA LYS A 41 -8.41 26.79 -12.68
C LYS A 41 -8.84 26.91 -11.22
N GLU A 42 -9.52 28.00 -10.86
CA GLU A 42 -10.01 28.21 -9.50
C GLU A 42 -11.03 27.13 -9.08
N GLU A 43 -11.89 26.71 -10.00
CA GLU A 43 -12.89 25.66 -9.79
C GLU A 43 -12.26 24.29 -9.56
N ILE A 44 -11.32 23.87 -10.42
CA ILE A 44 -10.56 22.62 -10.26
C ILE A 44 -9.81 22.59 -8.92
N LEU A 45 -9.12 23.69 -8.58
CA LEU A 45 -8.38 23.80 -7.32
C LEU A 45 -9.31 23.76 -6.09
N LEU A 46 -10.51 24.32 -6.20
CA LEU A 46 -11.51 24.27 -5.15
C LEU A 46 -12.00 22.85 -4.92
N LEU A 47 -12.36 22.13 -5.98
CA LEU A 47 -12.78 20.72 -5.92
C LEU A 47 -11.69 19.84 -5.31
N TYR A 48 -10.44 20.01 -5.74
CA TYR A 48 -9.33 19.26 -5.17
C TYR A 48 -9.12 19.56 -3.67
N LYS A 49 -9.26 20.82 -3.25
CA LYS A 49 -9.17 21.20 -1.84
C LYS A 49 -10.31 20.60 -1.01
N GLN A 50 -11.51 20.49 -1.57
CA GLN A 50 -12.64 19.82 -0.92
C GLN A 50 -12.37 18.32 -0.77
N TYR A 51 -11.90 17.65 -1.82
CA TYR A 51 -11.40 16.28 -1.76
C TYR A 51 -10.40 16.09 -0.61
N GLU A 52 -9.34 16.91 -0.53
CA GLU A 52 -8.34 16.81 0.53
C GLU A 52 -8.94 16.96 1.93
N LYS A 53 -9.92 17.87 2.09
CA LYS A 53 -10.63 18.08 3.36
C LYS A 53 -11.46 16.86 3.74
N GLU A 54 -12.14 16.23 2.78
CA GLU A 54 -13.00 15.07 2.98
C GLU A 54 -12.20 13.79 3.27
N VAL A 55 -11.05 13.59 2.62
CA VAL A 55 -10.23 12.38 2.85
C VAL A 55 -9.31 12.48 4.06
N LYS A 56 -9.07 13.69 4.59
CA LYS A 56 -8.16 13.91 5.72
C LYS A 56 -8.55 13.14 7.00
N PRO A 57 -9.83 13.06 7.42
CA PRO A 57 -10.24 12.22 8.55
C PRO A 57 -9.92 10.75 8.31
N PHE A 58 -10.23 10.22 7.12
CA PHE A 58 -9.95 8.84 6.74
C PHE A 58 -8.44 8.54 6.77
N LYS A 59 -7.60 9.41 6.20
CA LYS A 59 -6.13 9.28 6.27
C LYS A 59 -5.59 9.27 7.71
N LYS A 60 -6.19 10.06 8.61
CA LYS A 60 -5.84 10.06 10.04
C LYS A 60 -6.27 8.77 10.72
N GLU A 61 -7.47 8.28 10.41
CA GLU A 61 -8.01 7.03 10.92
C GLU A 61 -7.15 5.84 10.47
N PHE A 62 -6.83 5.79 9.18
CA PHE A 62 -5.91 4.85 8.58
C PHE A 62 -4.55 4.80 9.32
N THR A 63 -3.99 5.97 9.62
CA THR A 63 -2.75 6.09 10.42
C THR A 63 -2.92 5.52 11.84
N LYS A 64 -4.09 5.69 12.47
CA LYS A 64 -4.39 5.11 13.79
C LYS A 64 -4.53 3.58 13.70
N THR A 65 -5.22 3.06 12.69
CA THR A 65 -5.38 1.62 12.43
C THR A 65 -4.01 0.97 12.29
N ARG A 66 -3.11 1.55 11.50
CA ARG A 66 -1.73 1.07 11.38
C ARG A 66 -0.96 1.07 12.71
N LYS A 67 -1.11 2.10 13.54
CA LYS A 67 -0.51 2.13 14.89
C LYS A 67 -1.11 1.04 15.81
N LYS A 68 -2.41 0.76 15.68
CA LYS A 68 -3.09 -0.29 16.45
C LYS A 68 -2.62 -1.69 16.02
N LEU A 69 -2.47 -1.93 14.72
CA LEU A 69 -1.91 -3.17 14.17
C LEU A 69 -0.53 -3.48 14.76
N LYS A 70 0.38 -2.51 14.75
CA LYS A 70 1.73 -2.67 15.36
C LYS A 70 1.66 -3.08 16.83
N LYS A 71 0.74 -2.49 17.60
CA LYS A 71 0.55 -2.82 19.02
C LYS A 71 0.00 -4.22 19.23
N LEU A 72 -1.00 -4.61 18.44
CA LEU A 72 -1.57 -5.95 18.51
C LEU A 72 -0.54 -7.01 18.11
N ASN A 73 0.25 -6.77 17.07
CA ASN A 73 1.25 -7.72 16.61
C ASN A 73 2.32 -8.03 17.69
N LEU A 74 2.66 -7.07 18.56
CA LEU A 74 3.61 -7.31 19.67
C LEU A 74 3.13 -8.35 20.69
N SER A 75 1.82 -8.58 20.79
CA SER A 75 1.24 -9.52 21.75
C SER A 75 1.02 -10.87 21.10
N LYS A 76 1.71 -11.91 21.60
CA LYS A 76 1.49 -13.31 21.20
C LYS A 76 0.05 -13.78 21.44
N LYS A 77 -0.68 -13.12 22.35
CA LYS A 77 -2.08 -13.44 22.71
C LYS A 77 -3.12 -12.81 21.79
N THR A 78 -2.72 -12.00 20.81
CA THR A 78 -3.64 -11.41 19.87
C THR A 78 -4.30 -12.51 19.04
N SER A 79 -5.63 -12.57 19.05
CA SER A 79 -6.39 -13.50 18.23
C SER A 79 -6.34 -13.12 16.76
N GLU A 80 -6.47 -14.13 15.90
CA GLU A 80 -6.64 -13.94 14.46
C GLU A 80 -7.83 -13.02 14.16
N ASP A 81 -8.98 -13.24 14.81
CA ASP A 81 -10.17 -12.38 14.70
C ASP A 81 -9.88 -10.90 14.95
N SER A 82 -9.01 -10.59 15.92
CA SER A 82 -8.64 -9.21 16.24
C SER A 82 -7.81 -8.56 15.13
N LEU A 83 -7.00 -9.36 14.43
CA LEU A 83 -6.20 -8.91 13.27
C LEU A 83 -7.11 -8.76 12.04
N LEU A 84 -8.00 -9.72 11.78
CA LEU A 84 -8.98 -9.67 10.69
C LEU A 84 -9.91 -8.46 10.81
N GLN A 85 -10.41 -8.16 12.01
CA GLN A 85 -11.23 -6.95 12.23
C GLN A 85 -10.46 -5.66 11.94
N LEU A 86 -9.17 -5.59 12.25
CA LEU A 86 -8.36 -4.43 11.90
C LEU A 86 -8.12 -4.32 10.40
N LEU A 87 -7.91 -5.44 9.72
CA LEU A 87 -7.75 -5.48 8.27
C LEU A 87 -9.01 -4.98 7.58
N SER A 88 -10.16 -5.58 7.88
CA SER A 88 -11.44 -5.18 7.30
C SER A 88 -11.70 -3.70 7.51
N HIS A 89 -11.45 -3.19 8.72
CA HIS A 89 -11.55 -1.76 8.99
C HIS A 89 -10.55 -0.91 8.17
N SER A 90 -9.34 -1.41 7.93
CA SER A 90 -8.33 -0.75 7.09
C SER A 90 -8.81 -0.66 5.64
N LEU A 91 -9.34 -1.75 5.09
CA LEU A 91 -9.88 -1.85 3.73
C LEU A 91 -11.08 -0.91 3.54
N ASP A 92 -12.02 -0.88 4.48
CA ASP A 92 -13.16 0.05 4.47
C ASP A 92 -12.71 1.52 4.38
N ILE A 93 -11.63 1.88 5.10
CA ILE A 93 -11.08 3.24 5.05
C ILE A 93 -10.45 3.53 3.69
N GLN A 94 -9.71 2.57 3.13
CA GLN A 94 -9.10 2.71 1.80
C GLN A 94 -10.17 2.89 0.72
N GLU A 95 -11.19 2.02 0.73
CA GLU A 95 -12.33 2.07 -0.19
C GLU A 95 -13.05 3.42 -0.13
N ARG A 96 -13.30 3.95 1.08
CA ARG A 96 -13.90 5.28 1.24
C ARG A 96 -13.05 6.39 0.62
N ILE A 97 -11.73 6.35 0.79
CA ILE A 97 -10.83 7.33 0.18
C ILE A 97 -10.87 7.20 -1.35
N ALA A 98 -10.86 5.98 -1.86
CA ALA A 98 -10.97 5.68 -3.29
C ALA A 98 -12.27 6.20 -3.91
N ILE A 99 -13.43 5.85 -3.34
CA ILE A 99 -14.74 6.28 -3.84
C ILE A 99 -14.87 7.80 -3.79
N THR A 100 -14.43 8.44 -2.71
CA THR A 100 -14.38 9.92 -2.65
C THR A 100 -13.46 10.48 -3.73
N GLY A 101 -12.28 9.90 -3.92
CA GLY A 101 -11.34 10.28 -4.98
C GLY A 101 -11.96 10.18 -6.38
N ILE A 102 -12.68 9.09 -6.68
CA ILE A 102 -13.37 8.88 -7.96
C ILE A 102 -14.43 9.96 -8.17
N SER A 103 -15.29 10.19 -7.18
CA SER A 103 -16.34 11.22 -7.27
C SER A 103 -15.77 12.60 -7.61
N TYR A 104 -14.65 12.98 -7.00
CA TYR A 104 -13.99 14.25 -7.32
C TYR A 104 -13.24 14.22 -8.65
N ARG A 105 -12.66 13.07 -9.05
CA ARG A 105 -12.05 12.91 -10.37
C ARG A 105 -13.06 13.13 -11.48
N MET A 106 -14.27 12.59 -11.35
CA MET A 106 -15.33 12.77 -12.34
C MET A 106 -15.70 14.24 -12.53
N GLN A 107 -15.82 15.00 -11.43
CA GLN A 107 -16.11 16.43 -11.52
C GLN A 107 -14.92 17.22 -12.09
N ILE A 108 -13.69 16.87 -11.70
CA ILE A 108 -12.48 17.59 -12.13
C ILE A 108 -12.17 17.33 -13.60
N GLN A 109 -12.33 16.10 -14.10
CA GLN A 109 -11.99 15.76 -15.49
C GLN A 109 -12.90 16.48 -16.50
N GLU A 110 -14.15 16.78 -16.13
CA GLU A 110 -15.09 17.54 -16.97
C GLU A 110 -14.64 19.00 -17.17
N LEU A 111 -13.84 19.53 -16.26
CA LEU A 111 -13.35 20.91 -16.31
C LEU A 111 -12.07 21.08 -17.13
N PHE A 112 -11.33 19.98 -17.34
CA PHE A 112 -10.12 19.99 -18.17
C PHE A 112 -10.46 19.88 -19.65
N LEU A 113 -9.75 20.66 -20.47
CA LEU A 113 -9.69 20.36 -21.91
C LEU A 113 -8.80 19.14 -22.13
N SER A 114 -9.07 18.37 -23.20
CA SER A 114 -8.26 17.20 -23.55
C SER A 114 -6.76 17.51 -23.66
N GLY A 115 -6.39 18.62 -24.32
CA GLY A 115 -4.98 19.02 -24.39
C GLY A 115 -4.36 19.43 -23.03
N GLU A 116 -5.16 19.93 -22.09
CA GLU A 116 -4.68 20.25 -20.73
C GLU A 116 -4.50 18.98 -19.90
N TRP A 117 -5.41 18.01 -20.05
CA TRP A 117 -5.32 16.70 -19.42
C TRP A 117 -4.09 15.95 -19.94
N ASP A 118 -3.92 15.85 -21.25
CA ASP A 118 -2.75 15.21 -21.85
C ASP A 118 -1.45 15.88 -21.38
N ALA A 119 -1.37 17.21 -21.34
CA ALA A 119 -0.16 17.88 -20.84
C ALA A 119 0.18 17.53 -19.38
N ILE A 120 -0.82 17.28 -18.54
CA ILE A 120 -0.65 16.90 -17.12
C ILE A 120 -0.28 15.41 -16.96
N PHE A 121 -0.86 14.54 -17.80
CA PHE A 121 -0.79 13.09 -17.63
C PHE A 121 0.19 12.38 -18.59
N THR A 122 0.53 12.96 -19.74
CA THR A 122 1.41 12.39 -20.79
C THR A 122 2.90 12.70 -20.58
N HIS A 123 3.28 13.56 -19.63
CA HIS A 123 4.68 13.93 -19.35
C HIS A 123 5.29 13.26 -18.13
N LYS A 124 4.53 12.43 -17.42
CA LYS A 124 5.11 11.58 -16.39
C LYS A 124 5.53 10.28 -17.08
N GLU A 125 6.84 10.13 -17.29
CA GLU A 125 7.44 8.80 -17.29
C GLU A 125 7.04 8.18 -15.95
N TYR A 126 5.92 7.46 -15.92
CA TYR A 126 5.68 6.48 -14.87
C TYR A 126 6.84 5.51 -15.03
N SER A 127 7.80 5.67 -14.12
CA SER A 127 9.17 5.19 -14.26
C SER A 127 9.15 3.77 -14.81
N SER A 128 9.89 3.55 -15.91
CA SER A 128 9.98 2.27 -16.62
C SER A 128 9.96 1.08 -15.66
N ASP A 129 9.19 0.04 -16.00
CA ASP A 129 9.06 -1.28 -15.33
C ASP A 129 10.29 -1.68 -14.48
N ASP A 130 11.49 -1.50 -15.03
CA ASP A 130 12.76 -1.84 -14.41
C ASP A 130 13.11 -1.07 -13.14
N SER A 131 12.76 0.21 -12.97
CA SER A 131 13.18 0.98 -11.79
C SER A 131 12.34 0.69 -10.55
N ILE A 132 11.04 0.40 -10.72
CA ILE A 132 10.15 -0.01 -9.62
C ILE A 132 10.48 -1.45 -9.21
N ARG A 133 10.66 -2.35 -10.18
CA ARG A 133 11.05 -3.75 -9.93
C ARG A 133 12.41 -3.84 -9.23
N LYS A 134 13.41 -3.11 -9.72
CA LYS A 134 14.79 -3.21 -9.21
C LYS A 134 14.97 -2.59 -7.83
N ASN A 135 14.36 -1.44 -7.56
CA ASN A 135 14.49 -0.79 -6.25
C ASN A 135 13.60 -1.44 -5.18
N SER A 136 12.38 -1.87 -5.53
CA SER A 136 11.47 -2.53 -4.58
C SER A 136 11.91 -3.97 -4.29
N GLY A 137 12.36 -4.72 -5.30
CA GLY A 137 12.85 -6.08 -5.14
C GLY A 137 14.12 -6.17 -4.29
N GLN A 138 15.09 -5.27 -4.51
CA GLN A 138 16.32 -5.28 -3.71
C GLN A 138 16.09 -4.84 -2.26
N ALA A 139 15.20 -3.87 -2.02
CA ALA A 139 14.82 -3.46 -0.67
C ALA A 139 14.06 -4.56 0.07
N LEU A 140 13.19 -5.28 -0.64
CA LEU A 140 12.48 -6.45 -0.12
C LEU A 140 13.46 -7.55 0.29
N ASP A 141 14.35 -7.95 -0.61
CA ASP A 141 15.31 -9.03 -0.38
C ASP A 141 16.14 -8.78 0.87
N THR A 142 16.68 -7.57 1.00
CA THR A 142 17.45 -7.14 2.17
C THR A 142 16.68 -7.36 3.47
N GLU A 143 15.38 -7.07 3.48
CA GLU A 143 14.61 -7.16 4.71
C GLU A 143 14.15 -8.58 5.04
N LEU A 144 13.87 -9.39 4.01
CA LEU A 144 13.59 -10.81 4.19
C LEU A 144 14.84 -11.53 4.73
N GLU A 145 16.02 -11.20 4.24
CA GLU A 145 17.30 -11.69 4.78
C GLU A 145 17.49 -11.25 6.24
N GLU A 146 17.14 -10.01 6.59
CA GLU A 146 17.25 -9.53 7.97
C GLU A 146 16.26 -10.21 8.93
N ILE A 147 15.04 -10.54 8.49
CA ILE A 147 14.11 -11.37 9.28
C ILE A 147 14.74 -12.74 9.54
N GLU A 148 15.33 -13.36 8.54
CA GLU A 148 16.01 -14.66 8.67
C GLU A 148 17.17 -14.60 9.67
N LEU A 149 17.97 -13.53 9.63
CA LEU A 149 19.03 -13.28 10.62
C LEU A 149 18.48 -13.09 12.04
N ILE A 150 17.35 -12.39 12.19
CA ILE A 150 16.67 -12.21 13.48
C ILE A 150 16.19 -13.56 14.02
N ILE A 151 15.53 -14.38 13.20
CA ILE A 151 15.05 -15.72 13.60
C ILE A 151 16.23 -16.56 14.08
N THR A 152 17.29 -16.67 13.26
CA THR A 152 18.49 -17.46 13.58
C THR A 152 19.19 -16.96 14.85
N LYS A 153 19.18 -15.65 15.09
CA LYS A 153 19.80 -15.04 16.27
C LYS A 153 19.04 -15.34 17.57
N TYR A 154 17.71 -15.32 17.53
CA TYR A 154 16.89 -15.38 18.74
C TYR A 154 16.35 -16.78 19.05
N ILE A 155 16.35 -17.71 18.08
CA ILE A 155 15.88 -19.09 18.28
C ILE A 155 17.07 -20.04 18.35
N SER A 156 17.46 -20.41 19.57
CA SER A 156 18.62 -21.30 19.78
C SER A 156 18.33 -22.77 19.49
N ASP A 157 17.05 -23.18 19.49
CA ASP A 157 16.67 -24.56 19.16
C ASP A 157 16.67 -24.78 17.64
N PRO A 158 17.50 -25.69 17.10
CA PRO A 158 17.64 -25.86 15.66
C PRO A 158 16.37 -26.37 14.97
N PHE A 159 15.57 -27.17 15.66
CA PHE A 159 14.32 -27.70 15.10
C PHE A 159 13.27 -26.59 14.97
N ARG A 160 13.04 -25.83 16.06
CA ARG A 160 12.13 -24.67 16.05
C ARG A 160 12.57 -23.60 15.05
N ALA A 161 13.87 -23.31 14.98
CA ALA A 161 14.43 -22.37 14.00
C ALA A 161 14.14 -22.84 12.56
N THR A 162 14.34 -24.14 12.28
CA THR A 162 14.08 -24.71 10.95
C THR A 162 12.62 -24.56 10.53
N GLU A 163 11.67 -24.83 11.42
CA GLU A 163 10.24 -24.71 11.11
C GLU A 163 9.81 -23.27 10.86
N ILE A 164 10.31 -22.32 11.67
CA ILE A 164 10.05 -20.88 11.49
C ILE A 164 10.68 -20.39 10.17
N LEU A 165 11.91 -20.80 9.84
CA LEU A 165 12.57 -20.42 8.60
C LEU A 165 11.87 -20.97 7.36
N LYS A 166 11.35 -22.21 7.41
CA LYS A 166 10.51 -22.75 6.33
C LYS A 166 9.25 -21.89 6.10
N ALA A 167 8.59 -21.45 7.18
CA ALA A 167 7.43 -20.57 7.06
C ALA A 167 7.80 -19.19 6.50
N HIS A 168 8.92 -18.62 6.97
CA HIS A 168 9.46 -17.36 6.45
C HIS A 168 9.81 -17.46 4.95
N HIS A 169 10.41 -18.55 4.49
CA HIS A 169 10.70 -18.76 3.06
C HIS A 169 9.42 -18.85 2.22
N ARG A 170 8.37 -19.51 2.72
CA ARG A 170 7.05 -19.54 2.04
C ARG A 170 6.45 -18.14 1.94
N TYR A 171 6.46 -17.40 3.05
CA TYR A 171 5.99 -16.02 3.10
C TYR A 171 6.77 -15.12 2.13
N SER A 172 8.10 -15.18 2.19
CA SER A 172 9.04 -14.48 1.32
C SER A 172 8.75 -14.73 -0.17
N LYS A 173 8.57 -16.00 -0.55
CA LYS A 173 8.23 -16.38 -1.93
C LYS A 173 6.89 -15.79 -2.35
N ARG A 174 5.85 -15.92 -1.52
CA ARG A 174 4.50 -15.40 -1.80
C ARG A 174 4.51 -13.88 -1.96
N LEU A 175 5.24 -13.16 -1.11
CA LEU A 175 5.37 -11.70 -1.23
C LEU A 175 6.04 -11.28 -2.54
N LYS A 176 7.08 -11.98 -2.98
CA LYS A 176 7.75 -11.72 -4.26
C LYS A 176 6.78 -11.92 -5.43
N GLU A 177 6.02 -13.01 -5.42
CA GLU A 177 4.98 -13.26 -6.42
C GLU A 177 3.93 -12.15 -6.44
N LEU A 178 3.45 -11.71 -5.27
CA LEU A 178 2.45 -10.64 -5.15
C LEU A 178 2.98 -9.28 -5.61
N ILE A 179 4.28 -9.00 -5.46
CA ILE A 179 4.89 -7.78 -5.99
C ILE A 179 4.90 -7.77 -7.51
N GLU A 180 5.23 -8.90 -8.14
CA GLU A 180 5.18 -9.00 -9.60
C GLU A 180 3.74 -8.85 -10.11
N ILE A 181 2.78 -9.51 -9.46
CA ILE A 181 1.36 -9.34 -9.79
C ILE A 181 0.93 -7.88 -9.61
N ASN A 182 1.30 -7.23 -8.51
CA ASN A 182 0.97 -5.83 -8.27
C ASN A 182 1.59 -4.90 -9.31
N ALA A 183 2.84 -5.13 -9.71
CA ALA A 183 3.49 -4.33 -10.74
C ALA A 183 2.73 -4.41 -12.07
N ASP A 184 2.29 -5.61 -12.46
CA ASP A 184 1.51 -5.82 -13.68
C ASP A 184 0.09 -5.21 -13.55
N THR A 185 -0.55 -5.33 -12.39
CA THR A 185 -1.85 -4.71 -12.08
C THR A 185 -1.78 -3.18 -12.15
N VAL A 186 -0.80 -2.56 -11.48
CA VAL A 186 -0.55 -1.11 -11.53
C VAL A 186 -0.34 -0.64 -12.96
N LYS A 187 0.42 -1.39 -13.78
CA LYS A 187 0.64 -1.08 -15.19
C LYS A 187 -0.66 -1.09 -16.00
N HIS A 188 -1.52 -2.07 -15.78
CA HIS A 188 -2.82 -2.12 -16.44
C HIS A 188 -3.74 -0.98 -15.98
N ASN A 189 -3.79 -0.73 -14.68
CA ASN A 189 -4.63 0.29 -14.07
C ASN A 189 -4.17 1.72 -14.43
N LEU A 190 -2.87 1.94 -14.64
CA LEU A 190 -2.31 3.20 -15.12
C LEU A 190 -2.95 3.67 -16.42
N LEU A 191 -3.24 2.75 -17.35
CA LEU A 191 -3.91 3.07 -18.61
C LEU A 191 -5.32 3.62 -18.39
N VAL A 192 -6.02 3.10 -17.38
CA VAL A 192 -7.36 3.56 -16.99
C VAL A 192 -7.26 4.90 -16.26
N PHE A 193 -6.39 5.02 -15.26
CA PHE A 193 -6.29 6.24 -14.46
C PHE A 193 -5.83 7.46 -15.25
N CYS A 194 -4.98 7.29 -16.27
CA CYS A 194 -4.50 8.37 -17.12
C CYS A 194 -5.51 8.80 -18.18
N ARG A 195 -6.53 8.00 -18.47
CA ARG A 195 -7.51 8.31 -19.51
C ARG A 195 -8.57 9.29 -19.01
N GLN A 196 -8.71 10.45 -19.65
CA GLN A 196 -9.66 11.48 -19.22
C GLN A 196 -11.10 10.99 -19.20
N ASP A 197 -11.50 10.22 -20.22
CA ASP A 197 -12.84 9.67 -20.41
C ASP A 197 -13.05 8.31 -19.72
N ALA A 198 -12.16 7.88 -18.81
CA ALA A 198 -12.41 6.69 -18.00
C ALA A 198 -13.69 6.87 -17.18
N GLU A 199 -14.57 5.89 -17.28
CA GLU A 199 -15.86 5.87 -16.58
C GLU A 199 -15.68 5.48 -15.11
N ARG A 200 -16.68 5.79 -14.30
CA ARG A 200 -16.71 5.45 -12.87
C ARG A 200 -16.42 3.98 -12.63
N ASP A 201 -17.14 3.10 -13.31
CA ASP A 201 -17.03 1.65 -13.12
C ASP A 201 -15.64 1.12 -13.48
N GLU A 202 -14.97 1.73 -14.46
CA GLU A 202 -13.60 1.36 -14.86
C GLU A 202 -12.59 1.77 -13.79
N LEU A 203 -12.74 2.95 -13.19
CA LEU A 203 -11.91 3.43 -12.09
C LEU A 203 -12.10 2.60 -10.83
N GLU A 204 -13.36 2.27 -10.49
CA GLU A 204 -13.68 1.42 -9.35
C GLU A 204 -13.08 0.02 -9.54
N LYS A 205 -13.21 -0.57 -10.73
CA LYS A 205 -12.61 -1.86 -11.06
C LYS A 205 -11.08 -1.86 -10.99
N ALA A 206 -10.44 -0.80 -11.49
CA ALA A 206 -9.00 -0.62 -11.38
C ALA A 206 -8.57 -0.62 -9.90
N LEU A 207 -9.21 0.17 -9.04
CA LEU A 207 -8.91 0.21 -7.60
C LEU A 207 -9.19 -1.12 -6.89
N SER A 208 -10.31 -1.79 -7.19
CA SER A 208 -10.64 -3.08 -6.59
C SER A 208 -9.59 -4.15 -6.90
N SER A 209 -9.00 -4.13 -8.10
CA SER A 209 -7.94 -5.07 -8.47
C SER A 209 -6.64 -4.85 -7.68
N THR A 210 -6.35 -3.60 -7.30
CA THR A 210 -5.24 -3.27 -6.41
C THR A 210 -5.51 -3.77 -4.99
N TYR A 211 -6.72 -3.58 -4.46
CA TYR A 211 -7.09 -4.02 -3.10
C TYR A 211 -7.17 -5.54 -2.92
N ALA A 212 -7.47 -6.30 -3.98
CA ALA A 212 -7.49 -7.76 -3.89
C ALA A 212 -6.12 -8.37 -3.48
N LEU A 213 -5.02 -7.67 -3.78
CA LEU A 213 -3.67 -8.12 -3.41
C LEU A 213 -3.35 -7.87 -1.94
N ASP A 214 -4.05 -6.93 -1.29
CA ASP A 214 -3.87 -6.61 0.13
C ASP A 214 -4.32 -7.80 1.01
N ASP A 215 -5.41 -8.47 0.64
CA ASP A 215 -5.90 -9.68 1.33
C ASP A 215 -4.89 -10.82 1.25
N ASP A 216 -4.33 -11.06 0.07
CA ASP A 216 -3.35 -12.11 -0.17
C ASP A 216 -2.06 -11.93 0.65
N VAL A 217 -1.58 -10.69 0.77
CA VAL A 217 -0.43 -10.38 1.63
C VAL A 217 -0.76 -10.60 3.10
N PHE A 218 -1.96 -10.21 3.51
CA PHE A 218 -2.39 -10.38 4.89
C PHE A 218 -2.48 -11.86 5.28
N PHE A 219 -3.10 -12.71 4.44
CA PHE A 219 -3.16 -14.14 4.71
C PHE A 219 -1.78 -14.78 4.76
N ALA A 220 -0.86 -14.40 3.86
CA ALA A 220 0.52 -14.88 3.91
C ALA A 220 1.21 -14.48 5.23
N LEU A 221 0.92 -13.29 5.77
CA LEU A 221 1.44 -12.83 7.05
C LEU A 221 0.81 -13.58 8.23
N LEU A 222 -0.50 -13.88 8.19
CA LEU A 222 -1.17 -14.68 9.21
C LEU A 222 -0.57 -16.09 9.30
N ASP A 223 -0.40 -16.76 8.16
CA ASP A 223 0.21 -18.09 8.08
C ASP A 223 1.62 -18.10 8.70
N PHE A 224 2.42 -17.07 8.40
CA PHE A 224 3.74 -16.93 9.00
C PHE A 224 3.66 -16.67 10.52
N ASN A 225 2.76 -15.78 10.94
CA ASN A 225 2.56 -15.44 12.35
C ASN A 225 2.14 -16.65 13.18
N ASP A 226 1.29 -17.52 12.66
CA ASP A 226 0.81 -18.67 13.42
C ASP A 226 1.91 -19.70 13.64
N VAL A 227 2.72 -19.99 12.62
CA VAL A 227 3.94 -20.81 12.82
C VAL A 227 4.89 -20.12 13.80
N LEU A 228 5.10 -18.82 13.68
CA LEU A 228 5.95 -18.09 14.61
C LEU A 228 5.41 -18.17 16.05
N LYS A 229 4.10 -18.12 16.27
CA LYS A 229 3.49 -18.28 17.60
C LYS A 229 3.74 -19.68 18.15
N ASP A 230 3.57 -20.72 17.34
CA ASP A 230 3.67 -22.11 17.81
C ASP A 230 5.10 -22.48 18.22
N TYR A 231 6.10 -21.92 17.53
CA TYR A 231 7.51 -22.30 17.70
C TYR A 231 8.34 -21.31 18.54
N THR A 232 7.76 -20.23 19.06
CA THR A 232 8.45 -19.25 19.92
C THR A 232 7.91 -19.19 21.34
N THR A 233 8.77 -18.87 22.30
CA THR A 233 8.37 -18.40 23.62
C THR A 233 7.86 -16.96 23.56
N ASN A 234 7.23 -16.46 24.63
CA ASN A 234 6.78 -15.06 24.68
C ASN A 234 7.95 -14.05 24.55
N GLU A 235 9.11 -14.36 25.10
CA GLU A 235 10.29 -13.49 25.01
C GLU A 235 10.89 -13.50 23.60
N GLU A 236 11.06 -14.70 23.01
CA GLU A 236 11.52 -14.85 21.62
C GLU A 236 10.56 -14.12 20.64
N TRP A 237 9.24 -14.33 20.80
CA TRP A 237 8.20 -13.61 20.05
C TRP A 237 8.39 -12.09 20.16
N PHE A 238 8.49 -11.58 21.39
CA PHE A 238 8.60 -10.14 21.62
C PHE A 238 9.88 -9.58 20.98
N GLN A 239 11.02 -10.26 21.08
CA GLN A 239 12.27 -9.79 20.46
C GLN A 239 12.18 -9.77 18.94
N ILE A 240 11.63 -10.83 18.34
CA ILE A 240 11.46 -10.95 16.88
C ILE A 240 10.48 -9.88 16.38
N ILE A 241 9.26 -9.84 16.92
CA ILE A 241 8.23 -8.89 16.47
C ILE A 241 8.61 -7.45 16.77
N LYS A 242 9.30 -7.16 17.88
CA LYS A 242 9.80 -5.80 18.17
C LYS A 242 10.83 -5.36 17.13
N LYS A 243 11.69 -6.26 16.65
CA LYS A 243 12.70 -5.95 15.63
C LYS A 243 12.08 -5.76 14.27
N ILE A 244 11.11 -6.60 13.91
CA ILE A 244 10.22 -6.43 12.76
C ILE A 244 9.56 -5.05 12.89
N ASN A 245 8.73 -4.81 13.90
CA ASN A 245 8.00 -3.55 14.09
C ASN A 245 8.87 -2.28 14.24
N ARG A 246 10.12 -2.35 14.75
CA ARG A 246 10.99 -1.17 14.94
C ARG A 246 11.55 -0.62 13.64
N ARG A 247 11.65 -1.46 12.62
CA ARG A 247 12.05 -1.00 11.29
C ARG A 247 10.93 -0.20 10.62
N TYR A 248 9.73 -0.12 11.25
CA TYR A 248 8.44 0.23 10.65
C TYR A 248 7.69 1.34 11.37
#